data_AF-A0A1F3ST95-F1
#
_entry.id   AF-A0A1F3ST95-F1
#
_cell.length_a   1.000
_cell.length_b   1.000
_cell.length_c   1.000
_cell.angle_alpha   90.00
_cell.angle_beta   90.00
_cell.angle_gamma   90.00
#
_symmetry.space_group_name_H-M   'P 1'
#
loop_
_entity.id
_entity.type
_entity.pdbx_description
1 polymer ?
#
loop_
_entity_poly.entity_id
_entity_poly.type
_entity_poly.pdbx_seq_one_letter_code
_entity_poly.pdbx_strand_id
1 'polypeptide(L)'
;MDDLWEISQAALKKAQDKTNVSIHAFVLMQNHYHLLLTTPRANIDLFQWIFANAFTRAIQAKTQRINHIFGARYKWNLINDQRYFYQVYKYIYLNPVRAGLCKSVIEYRFSTLNSLLKFEITDPVIAQHGRARVISWIDSSFSAEQVGCLKRAFVKSKFQMTTDRRERRYITFDDP
;
A
#
# COMPACT_ATOMS: atom_id res chain seq x y z
N MET A 1 -9.18 16.28 0.93
CA MET A 1 -8.47 15.05 0.52
C MET A 1 -7.63 15.26 -0.73
N ASP A 2 -8.09 16.02 -1.74
CA ASP A 2 -7.30 16.30 -2.95
C ASP A 2 -5.94 16.91 -2.66
N ASP A 3 -5.91 17.92 -1.80
CA ASP A 3 -4.65 18.53 -1.38
C ASP A 3 -3.69 17.54 -0.74
N LEU A 4 -4.21 16.63 0.09
CA LEU A 4 -3.40 15.60 0.74
C LEU A 4 -2.89 14.58 -0.28
N TRP A 5 -3.71 14.24 -1.28
CA TRP A 5 -3.31 13.40 -2.38
C TRP A 5 -2.17 14.03 -3.17
N GLU A 6 -2.32 15.28 -3.61
CA GLU A 6 -1.29 16.01 -4.34
C GLU A 6 0.02 16.14 -3.55
N ILE A 7 -0.08 16.47 -2.25
CA ILE A 7 1.07 16.52 -1.35
C ILE A 7 1.71 15.14 -1.21
N SER A 8 0.92 14.08 -1.07
CA SER A 8 1.42 12.71 -0.95
C SER A 8 2.18 12.28 -2.20
N GLN A 9 1.67 12.58 -3.40
CA GLN A 9 2.34 12.26 -4.66
C GLN A 9 3.70 12.97 -4.76
N ALA A 10 3.76 14.27 -4.44
CA ALA A 10 5.00 15.03 -4.46
C ALA A 10 6.02 14.50 -3.42
N ALA A 11 5.55 14.13 -2.22
CA ALA A 11 6.39 13.57 -1.18
C ALA A 11 6.92 12.17 -1.55
N LEU A 12 6.07 11.31 -2.13
CA LEU A 12 6.46 9.98 -2.61
C LEU A 12 7.50 10.09 -3.72
N LYS A 13 7.27 10.98 -4.70
CA LYS A 13 8.23 11.24 -5.78
C LYS A 13 9.59 11.63 -5.21
N LYS A 14 9.63 12.59 -4.28
CA LYS A 14 10.88 13.05 -3.66
C LYS A 14 11.60 11.94 -2.90
N ALA A 15 10.85 11.10 -2.17
CA ALA A 15 11.43 9.97 -1.45
C ALA A 15 11.99 8.91 -2.41
N GLN A 16 11.24 8.57 -3.46
CA GLN A 16 11.64 7.66 -4.52
C GLN A 16 12.94 8.12 -5.21
N ASP A 17 12.98 9.37 -5.69
CA ASP A 17 14.13 9.96 -6.40
C ASP A 17 15.41 9.91 -5.55
N LYS A 18 15.29 10.05 -4.21
CA LYS A 18 16.45 10.10 -3.30
C LYS A 18 16.92 8.74 -2.79
N THR A 19 16.10 7.71 -2.92
CA THR A 19 16.37 6.41 -2.28
C THR A 19 16.43 5.23 -3.25
N ASN A 20 16.02 5.43 -4.51
CA ASN A 20 15.94 4.37 -5.51
C ASN A 20 15.05 3.20 -5.06
N VAL A 21 13.92 3.54 -4.42
CA VAL A 21 12.89 2.62 -3.95
C VAL A 21 11.84 2.43 -5.03
N SER A 22 11.43 1.18 -5.27
CA SER A 22 10.34 0.87 -6.19
C SER A 22 9.02 0.83 -5.43
N ILE A 23 8.09 1.71 -5.78
CA ILE A 23 6.74 1.72 -5.19
C ILE A 23 5.83 0.82 -6.03
N HIS A 24 5.09 -0.09 -5.38
CA HIS A 24 4.23 -1.08 -6.04
C HIS A 24 2.74 -0.77 -5.90
N ALA A 25 2.32 -0.28 -4.72
CA ALA A 25 0.94 0.09 -4.46
C ALA A 25 0.87 1.14 -3.35
N PHE A 26 -0.01 2.12 -3.48
CA PHE A 26 -0.26 3.13 -2.46
C PHE A 26 -1.75 3.47 -2.40
N VAL A 27 -2.27 3.58 -1.18
CA VAL A 27 -3.63 4.04 -0.89
C VAL A 27 -3.56 5.05 0.26
N LEU A 28 -4.08 6.26 0.01
CA LEU A 28 -4.21 7.29 1.03
C LEU A 28 -5.66 7.30 1.55
N MET A 29 -5.82 7.05 2.84
CA MET A 29 -7.11 7.15 3.54
C MET A 29 -7.17 8.44 4.37
N GLN A 30 -8.32 8.71 4.99
CA GLN A 30 -8.54 9.95 5.75
C GLN A 30 -7.61 10.08 6.97
N ASN A 31 -7.25 8.96 7.60
CA ASN A 31 -6.51 8.93 8.87
C ASN A 31 -5.18 8.16 8.80
N HIS A 32 -4.89 7.46 7.70
CA HIS A 32 -3.64 6.73 7.49
C HIS A 32 -3.42 6.45 6.00
N TYR A 33 -2.31 5.81 5.67
CA TYR A 33 -2.04 5.31 4.32
C TYR A 33 -1.49 3.90 4.38
N HIS A 34 -1.60 3.19 3.25
CA HIS A 34 -0.97 1.91 3.02
C HIS A 34 0.00 2.02 1.83
N LEU A 35 1.17 1.40 1.97
CA LEU A 35 2.24 1.48 0.99
C LEU A 35 2.95 0.13 0.86
N LEU A 36 3.06 -0.36 -0.37
CA LEU A 36 3.85 -1.53 -0.74
C LEU A 36 5.01 -1.06 -1.62
N LEU A 37 6.22 -1.46 -1.25
CA LEU A 37 7.44 -1.04 -1.93
C LEU A 37 8.55 -2.08 -1.76
N THR A 38 9.56 -2.00 -2.62
CA THR A 38 10.83 -2.73 -2.51
C THR A 38 11.96 -1.74 -2.27
N THR A 39 12.82 -2.04 -1.30
CA THR A 39 14.02 -1.24 -0.99
C THR A 39 15.30 -2.01 -1.36
N PRO A 40 15.86 -1.83 -2.57
CA PRO A 40 17.05 -2.58 -3.01
C PRO A 40 18.28 -2.40 -2.12
N ARG A 41 18.34 -1.30 -1.34
CA ARG A 41 19.45 -0.94 -0.45
C ARG A 41 19.07 -1.03 1.04
N ALA A 42 17.99 -1.75 1.38
CA ALA A 42 17.48 -1.86 2.75
C ALA A 42 17.28 -0.50 3.48
N ASN A 43 16.89 0.54 2.72
CA ASN A 43 16.87 1.93 3.13
C ASN A 43 15.46 2.48 3.38
N ILE A 44 14.55 1.64 3.91
CA ILE A 44 13.15 2.02 4.18
C ILE A 44 13.04 3.19 5.16
N ASP A 45 13.90 3.24 6.19
CA ASP A 45 13.92 4.34 7.16
C ASP A 45 14.23 5.68 6.51
N LEU A 46 15.20 5.71 5.58
CA LEU A 46 15.55 6.91 4.83
C LEU A 46 14.39 7.34 3.92
N PHE A 47 13.78 6.39 3.19
CA PHE A 47 12.62 6.67 2.34
C PHE A 47 11.49 7.29 3.17
N GLN A 48 11.16 6.68 4.29
CA GLN A 48 10.06 7.10 5.14
C GLN A 48 10.34 8.45 5.82
N TRP A 49 11.58 8.72 6.22
CA TRP A 49 11.98 10.02 6.75
C TRP A 49 11.80 11.13 5.70
N ILE A 50 12.26 10.92 4.47
CA ILE A 50 12.12 11.91 3.38
C ILE A 50 10.64 12.13 3.07
N PHE A 51 9.86 11.07 2.92
CA PHE A 51 8.43 11.14 2.65
C PHE A 51 7.70 11.92 3.76
N ALA A 52 7.86 11.51 5.02
CA ALA A 52 7.15 12.11 6.13
C ALA A 52 7.54 13.59 6.33
N ASN A 53 8.82 13.93 6.17
CA ASN A 53 9.29 15.30 6.28
C ASN A 53 8.73 16.19 5.15
N ALA A 54 8.79 15.71 3.90
CA ALA A 54 8.24 16.44 2.76
C ALA A 54 6.73 16.66 2.88
N PHE A 55 6.00 15.61 3.26
CA PHE A 55 4.55 15.67 3.49
C PHE A 55 4.19 16.64 4.60
N THR A 56 4.87 16.55 5.75
CA THR A 56 4.65 17.43 6.91
C THR A 56 4.89 18.89 6.54
N ARG A 57 6.03 19.20 5.92
CA ARG A 57 6.37 20.58 5.54
C ARG A 57 5.36 21.19 4.57
N ALA A 58 4.88 20.41 3.60
CA ALA A 58 3.88 20.88 2.65
C ALA A 58 2.52 21.16 3.33
N ILE A 59 2.09 20.31 4.26
CA ILE A 59 0.87 20.55 5.03
C ILE A 59 1.02 21.76 5.95
N GLN A 60 2.14 21.88 6.65
CA GLN A 60 2.40 23.03 7.53
C GLN A 60 2.40 24.34 6.75
N ALA A 61 3.06 24.38 5.58
CA ALA A 61 3.05 25.55 4.71
C ALA A 61 1.63 25.91 4.24
N LYS A 62 0.80 24.92 3.92
CA LYS A 62 -0.56 25.13 3.41
C LYS A 62 -1.59 25.49 4.49
N THR A 63 -1.43 24.96 5.70
CA THR A 63 -2.45 25.06 6.77
C THR A 63 -2.02 25.90 7.96
N GLN A 64 -0.76 26.34 8.01
CA GLN A 64 -0.14 27.01 9.17
C GLN A 64 -0.25 26.21 10.48
N ARG A 65 -0.52 24.89 10.39
CA ARG A 65 -0.56 24.00 11.54
C ARG A 65 0.85 23.81 12.09
N ILE A 66 0.98 23.89 13.41
CA ILE A 66 2.25 23.66 14.13
C ILE A 66 2.32 22.27 14.79
N ASN A 67 1.19 21.57 14.88
CA ASN A 67 1.10 20.26 15.52
C ASN A 67 1.70 19.14 14.65
N HIS A 68 2.08 18.04 15.29
CA HIS A 68 2.53 16.83 14.61
C HIS A 68 1.45 16.31 13.64
N ILE A 69 1.85 16.15 12.38
CA ILE A 69 0.96 15.62 11.33
C ILE A 69 0.83 14.09 11.43
N PHE A 70 1.92 13.39 11.75
CA PHE A 70 1.92 11.95 11.98
C PHE A 70 1.89 11.67 13.49
N GLY A 71 0.84 11.00 13.96
CA GLY A 71 0.63 10.70 15.38
C GLY A 71 1.37 9.47 15.92
N ALA A 72 1.99 8.67 15.05
CA ALA A 72 2.76 7.49 15.44
C ALA A 72 3.89 7.22 14.45
N ARG A 73 4.87 6.40 14.88
CA ARG A 73 5.88 5.84 13.97
C ARG A 73 5.20 4.93 12.94
N TYR A 74 5.76 4.88 11.74
CA TYR A 74 5.33 3.94 10.72
C TYR A 74 5.55 2.50 11.20
N LYS A 75 4.70 1.59 10.71
CA LYS A 75 4.85 0.15 10.91
C LYS A 75 5.15 -0.49 9.57
N TRP A 76 6.03 -1.47 9.56
CA TRP A 76 6.39 -2.22 8.37
C TRP A 76 6.43 -3.72 8.67
N ASN A 77 6.25 -4.51 7.62
CA ASN A 77 6.31 -5.95 7.67
C ASN A 77 7.08 -6.42 6.42
N LEU A 78 8.12 -7.24 6.61
CA LEU A 78 8.89 -7.79 5.50
C LEU A 78 8.10 -8.88 4.79
N ILE A 79 7.91 -8.71 3.48
CA ILE A 79 7.28 -9.69 2.60
C ILE A 79 8.39 -10.44 1.87
N ASN A 80 8.49 -11.74 2.11
CA ASN A 80 9.46 -12.64 1.47
C ASN A 80 8.82 -13.86 0.80
N ASP A 81 7.49 -13.92 0.73
CA ASP A 81 6.71 -14.96 0.08
C ASP A 81 5.79 -14.31 -0.97
N GLN A 82 5.74 -14.88 -2.17
CA GLN A 82 4.98 -14.34 -3.29
C GLN A 82 3.45 -14.41 -3.07
N ARG A 83 2.95 -15.43 -2.39
CA ARG A 83 1.52 -15.55 -2.06
C ARG A 83 1.14 -14.48 -1.04
N TYR A 84 2.01 -14.23 -0.07
CA TYR A 84 1.82 -13.13 0.87
C TYR A 84 1.86 -11.76 0.17
N PHE A 85 2.76 -11.58 -0.80
CA PHE A 85 2.81 -10.37 -1.63
C PHE A 85 1.47 -10.10 -2.32
N TYR A 86 0.87 -11.09 -3.01
CA TYR A 86 -0.43 -10.93 -3.65
C TYR A 86 -1.53 -10.57 -2.64
N GLN A 87 -1.55 -11.24 -1.48
CA GLN A 87 -2.54 -10.94 -0.44
C GLN A 87 -2.41 -9.50 0.08
N VAL A 88 -1.19 -9.02 0.33
CA VAL A 88 -0.95 -7.64 0.78
C VAL A 88 -1.33 -6.65 -0.33
N TYR A 89 -0.93 -6.91 -1.58
CA TYR A 89 -1.27 -6.08 -2.73
C TYR A 89 -2.78 -5.90 -2.87
N LYS A 90 -3.54 -7.01 -2.86
CA LYS A 90 -5.01 -6.97 -2.89
C LYS A 90 -5.59 -6.26 -1.67
N TYR A 91 -5.05 -6.54 -0.47
CA TYR A 91 -5.52 -5.93 0.77
C TYR A 91 -5.41 -4.40 0.72
N ILE A 92 -4.26 -3.88 0.29
CA ILE A 92 -3.99 -2.44 0.20
C ILE A 92 -5.10 -1.73 -0.57
N TYR A 93 -5.41 -2.20 -1.77
CA TYR A 93 -6.44 -1.60 -2.63
C TYR A 93 -7.87 -1.83 -2.13
N LEU A 94 -8.13 -2.91 -1.39
CA LEU A 94 -9.46 -3.18 -0.84
C LEU A 94 -9.75 -2.44 0.48
N ASN A 95 -8.75 -1.83 1.14
CA ASN A 95 -8.97 -1.12 2.41
C ASN A 95 -10.07 -0.04 2.34
N PRO A 96 -10.13 0.81 1.29
CA PRO A 96 -11.21 1.80 1.16
C PRO A 96 -12.61 1.17 1.08
N VAL A 97 -12.76 0.08 0.32
CA VAL A 97 -14.03 -0.68 0.22
C VAL A 97 -14.40 -1.26 1.59
N ARG A 98 -13.44 -1.87 2.29
CA ARG A 98 -13.63 -2.45 3.63
C ARG A 98 -13.98 -1.41 4.69
N ALA A 99 -13.52 -0.17 4.51
CA ALA A 99 -13.86 0.96 5.37
C ALA A 99 -15.20 1.62 4.98
N GLY A 100 -15.91 1.11 3.98
CA GLY A 100 -17.18 1.64 3.51
C GLY A 100 -17.06 2.97 2.75
N LEU A 101 -15.88 3.32 2.25
CA LEU A 101 -15.64 4.59 1.54
C LEU A 101 -16.05 4.55 0.07
N CYS A 102 -16.15 3.36 -0.52
CA CYS A 102 -16.58 3.11 -1.90
C CYS A 102 -17.10 1.68 -2.06
N LYS A 103 -17.76 1.37 -3.17
CA LYS A 103 -18.31 0.03 -3.44
C LYS A 103 -17.34 -0.87 -4.21
N SER A 104 -16.44 -0.27 -4.98
CA SER A 104 -15.41 -0.96 -5.77
C SER A 104 -14.07 -0.24 -5.66
N VAL A 105 -12.96 -0.97 -5.84
CA VAL A 105 -11.61 -0.39 -5.74
C VAL A 105 -11.32 0.68 -6.80
N ILE A 106 -11.96 0.60 -7.97
CA ILE A 106 -11.77 1.60 -9.03
C ILE A 106 -12.45 2.93 -8.74
N GLU A 107 -13.46 2.96 -7.86
CA GLU A 107 -14.14 4.18 -7.44
C GLU A 107 -13.26 5.02 -6.49
N TYR A 108 -12.25 4.43 -5.85
CA TYR A 108 -11.42 5.11 -4.88
C TYR A 108 -10.24 5.87 -5.52
N ARG A 109 -10.44 7.17 -5.72
CA ARG A 109 -9.49 8.07 -6.40
C ARG A 109 -8.17 8.36 -5.66
N PHE A 110 -8.02 7.94 -4.41
CA PHE A 110 -6.79 8.18 -3.64
C PHE A 110 -5.97 6.90 -3.55
N SER A 111 -5.80 6.24 -4.69
CA SER A 111 -5.04 5.01 -4.85
C SER A 111 -4.19 5.05 -6.10
N THR A 112 -3.07 4.33 -6.12
CA THR A 112 -2.29 4.13 -7.35
C THR A 112 -2.97 3.25 -8.37
N LEU A 113 -4.09 2.61 -8.02
CA LEU A 113 -4.79 1.72 -8.92
C LEU A 113 -5.49 2.47 -10.05
N ASN A 114 -6.11 3.62 -9.79
CA ASN A 114 -6.96 4.31 -10.77
C ASN A 114 -6.72 5.82 -10.89
N SER A 115 -5.55 6.31 -10.47
CA SER A 115 -5.26 7.75 -10.44
C SER A 115 -4.16 8.13 -11.41
N LEU A 116 -4.21 9.38 -11.90
CA LEU A 116 -3.11 9.98 -12.64
C LEU A 116 -1.95 10.25 -11.66
N LEU A 117 -0.80 9.62 -11.91
CA LEU A 117 0.33 9.64 -11.01
C LEU A 117 1.38 10.67 -11.42
N LYS A 118 1.97 11.33 -10.41
CA LYS A 118 3.11 12.26 -10.56
C LYS A 118 4.45 11.64 -10.15
N PHE A 119 4.47 10.33 -9.93
CA PHE A 119 5.64 9.54 -9.57
C PHE A 119 5.53 8.17 -10.24
N GLU A 120 6.64 7.44 -10.29
CA GLU A 120 6.70 6.15 -10.97
C GLU A 120 6.21 5.03 -10.05
N ILE A 121 5.39 4.14 -10.60
CA ILE A 121 5.04 2.88 -9.94
C ILE A 121 5.60 1.73 -10.75
N THR A 122 6.08 0.71 -10.04
CA THR A 122 6.40 -0.59 -10.61
C THR A 122 5.32 -1.55 -10.15
N ASP A 123 4.30 -1.79 -10.96
CA ASP A 123 3.23 -2.73 -10.61
C ASP A 123 3.47 -4.09 -11.30
N PRO A 124 4.15 -5.05 -10.64
CA PRO A 124 4.44 -6.34 -11.25
C PRO A 124 3.17 -7.17 -11.47
N VAL A 125 2.10 -6.94 -10.70
CA VAL A 125 0.86 -7.71 -10.82
C VAL A 125 0.11 -7.30 -12.08
N ILE A 126 -0.05 -5.99 -12.30
CA ILE A 126 -0.65 -5.47 -13.54
C ILE A 126 0.22 -5.79 -14.75
N ALA A 127 1.55 -5.64 -14.64
CA ALA A 127 2.46 -5.95 -15.74
C ALA A 127 2.38 -7.43 -16.17
N GLN A 128 2.27 -8.34 -15.20
CA GLN A 128 2.23 -9.78 -15.47
C GLN A 128 0.85 -10.27 -15.95
N HIS A 129 -0.24 -9.73 -15.39
CA HIS A 129 -1.57 -10.34 -15.56
C HIS A 129 -2.58 -9.47 -16.32
N GLY A 130 -2.25 -8.21 -16.60
CA GLY A 130 -3.11 -7.27 -17.29
C GLY A 130 -4.13 -6.59 -16.37
N ARG A 131 -4.31 -5.28 -16.57
CA ARG A 131 -5.09 -4.40 -15.69
C ARG A 131 -6.52 -4.88 -15.41
N ALA A 132 -7.27 -5.25 -16.45
CA ALA A 132 -8.67 -5.64 -16.31
C ALA A 132 -8.84 -6.88 -15.41
N ARG A 133 -7.98 -7.89 -15.61
CA ARG A 133 -7.98 -9.12 -14.82
C ARG A 133 -7.59 -8.84 -13.36
N VAL A 134 -6.57 -8.01 -13.15
CA VAL A 134 -6.14 -7.62 -11.80
C VAL A 134 -7.24 -6.87 -11.04
N ILE A 135 -7.92 -5.91 -11.68
CA ILE A 135 -9.03 -5.18 -11.04
C ILE A 135 -10.15 -6.15 -10.63
N SER A 136 -10.56 -7.03 -11.54
CA SER A 136 -11.60 -8.04 -11.25
C SER A 136 -11.19 -8.95 -10.09
N TRP A 137 -9.91 -9.34 -10.03
CA TRP A 137 -9.38 -10.18 -8.96
C TRP A 137 -9.27 -9.43 -7.62
N ILE A 138 -8.95 -8.13 -7.63
CA ILE A 138 -8.94 -7.32 -6.40
C ILE A 138 -10.36 -7.15 -5.85
N ASP A 139 -11.33 -6.84 -6.71
CA ASP A 139 -12.73 -6.61 -6.31
C ASP A 139 -13.43 -7.89 -5.83
N SER A 140 -12.88 -9.08 -6.10
CA SER A 140 -13.43 -10.32 -5.54
C SER A 140 -13.23 -10.36 -4.02
N SER A 141 -14.24 -10.83 -3.28
CA SER A 141 -14.23 -10.82 -1.81
C SER A 141 -13.09 -11.65 -1.23
N PHE A 142 -12.43 -11.19 -0.16
CA PHE A 142 -11.59 -12.06 0.67
C PHE A 142 -12.46 -13.02 1.48
N SER A 143 -12.01 -14.26 1.66
CA SER A 143 -12.54 -15.13 2.71
C SER A 143 -12.21 -14.58 4.10
N ALA A 144 -13.06 -14.85 5.10
CA ALA A 144 -12.85 -14.39 6.48
C ALA A 144 -11.49 -14.86 7.06
N GLU A 145 -11.03 -16.03 6.63
CA GLU A 145 -9.75 -16.62 7.03
C GLU A 145 -8.55 -15.81 6.52
N GLN A 146 -8.59 -15.35 5.28
CA GLN A 146 -7.53 -14.54 4.66
C GLN A 146 -7.39 -13.19 5.37
N VAL A 147 -8.52 -12.55 5.70
CA VAL A 147 -8.54 -11.33 6.50
C VAL A 147 -7.91 -11.56 7.87
N GLY A 148 -8.22 -12.69 8.52
CA GLY A 148 -7.63 -13.09 9.79
C GLY A 148 -6.12 -13.26 9.70
N CYS A 149 -5.62 -13.91 8.64
CA CYS A 149 -4.19 -14.08 8.40
C CYS A 149 -3.46 -12.75 8.24
N LEU A 150 -3.99 -11.86 7.40
CA LEU A 150 -3.44 -10.51 7.17
C LEU A 150 -3.40 -9.69 8.45
N LYS A 151 -4.49 -9.68 9.23
CA LYS A 151 -4.53 -8.98 10.52
C LYS A 151 -3.46 -9.51 11.49
N ARG A 152 -3.23 -10.82 11.54
CA ARG A 152 -2.17 -11.43 12.35
C ARG A 152 -0.78 -11.08 11.84
N ALA A 153 -0.60 -11.00 10.52
CA ALA A 153 0.67 -10.67 9.90
C ALA A 153 1.10 -9.21 10.17
N PHE A 154 0.16 -8.25 10.11
CA PHE A 154 0.44 -6.84 10.37
C PHE A 154 0.80 -6.48 11.81
N VAL A 155 0.61 -7.41 12.77
CA VAL A 155 1.05 -7.22 14.16
C VAL A 155 2.54 -7.57 14.34
N LYS A 156 3.15 -8.33 13.42
CA LYS A 156 4.55 -8.77 13.50
C LYS A 156 5.43 -7.95 12.56
N SER A 157 6.68 -7.66 12.96
CA SER A 157 7.67 -6.99 12.09
C SER A 157 8.24 -7.91 11.01
N LYS A 158 8.31 -9.21 11.29
CA LYS A 158 8.57 -10.29 10.33
C LYS A 158 7.45 -11.32 10.45
N PHE A 159 6.73 -11.57 9.36
CA PHE A 159 5.75 -12.65 9.29
C PHE A 159 6.25 -13.68 8.29
N GLN A 160 6.62 -14.86 8.78
CA GLN A 160 6.83 -16.03 7.93
C GLN A 160 5.51 -16.78 7.85
N MET A 161 5.06 -17.08 6.64
CA MET A 161 3.92 -17.98 6.44
C MET A 161 4.31 -19.38 6.90
N THR A 162 3.56 -19.94 7.84
CA THR A 162 3.75 -21.33 8.29
C THR A 162 3.34 -22.27 7.16
N THR A 163 4.25 -23.14 6.74
CA THR A 163 4.04 -24.19 5.73
C THR A 163 3.27 -25.38 6.31
N ASP A 164 2.02 -25.18 6.74
CA ASP A 164 1.18 -26.33 7.05
C ASP A 164 0.73 -26.99 5.74
N ARG A 165 1.16 -28.25 5.53
CA ARG A 165 0.84 -29.08 4.36
C ARG A 165 -0.66 -29.36 4.22
N ARG A 166 -1.49 -29.04 5.22
CA ARG A 166 -2.94 -29.26 5.22
C ARG A 166 -3.77 -28.10 4.66
N GLU A 167 -3.15 -27.02 4.19
CA GLU A 167 -3.88 -25.83 3.73
C GLU A 167 -3.75 -25.58 2.22
N ARG A 168 -4.72 -26.10 1.45
CA ARG A 168 -5.15 -25.52 0.17
C ARG A 168 -5.82 -24.14 0.40
N ARG A 169 -5.17 -23.19 1.11
CA ARG A 169 -5.82 -21.96 1.66
C ARG A 169 -5.15 -20.64 1.31
N TYR A 170 -4.37 -20.55 0.24
CA TYR A 170 -3.61 -19.32 -0.08
C TYR A 170 -3.82 -18.89 -1.52
N ILE A 171 -4.37 -17.69 -1.71
CA ILE A 171 -4.62 -17.09 -3.02
C ILE A 171 -3.28 -16.86 -3.75
N THR A 172 -3.07 -17.64 -4.79
CA THR A 172 -2.32 -17.26 -5.98
C THR A 172 -3.21 -16.39 -6.88
N PHE A 173 -2.63 -15.66 -7.82
CA PHE A 173 -3.44 -14.88 -8.77
C PHE A 173 -4.47 -15.73 -9.55
N ASP A 174 -4.26 -17.05 -9.60
CA ASP A 174 -5.14 -18.02 -10.25
C ASP A 174 -6.14 -18.70 -9.30
N ASP A 175 -6.15 -18.36 -8.02
CA ASP A 175 -7.20 -18.84 -7.11
C ASP A 175 -8.46 -17.95 -7.25
N PRO A 176 -9.64 -18.58 -7.47
CA PRO A 176 -10.90 -17.88 -7.73
C PRO A 176 -11.36 -16.96 -6.59
#